data_AF-A0A8E4EKL1-F1
#
_entry.id   AF-A0A8E4EKL1-F1
#
_cell.length_a   1.000
_cell.length_b   1.000
_cell.length_c   1.000
_cell.angle_alpha   90.00
_cell.angle_beta   90.00
_cell.angle_gamma   90.00
#
_symmetry.space_group_name_H-M   'P 1'
#
loop_
_entity.id
_entity.type
_entity.pdbx_description
1 polymer ?
#
loop_
_entity_poly.entity_id
_entity_poly.type
_entity_poly.pdbx_seq_one_letter_code
_entity_poly.pdbx_strand_id
1 'polypeptide(L)'
;MSIVRMTDLDLSGKRVLIRQDLNVPIDNGQITSEQRITASVPTIKLALEKGAAVMVTSHLGRPKEGSWTEEDSLAPVAARLTALLGVDVPLVRDWVDGVDVAPGQVVLLENCRMNVGEGKDDEALARKYAALCDVFVMDAFGTAHRAQASTHGVIRFAPVAAGGPLLMAELDALAKALDNPAKPLLAIVAGSKVSTKLELLSNLVNKVDQLIVGGGIANTFIAAAGHGVGKSLSEPDLISTANQIVADAKLRGAEIPLPTDVVVAKQFLPDAEATVKALDAVEADDLILDIGPQTAARYAELIASAGTVVWNGPVGVFEFETFSHGTETLARAIASSKAFSIAGGGDTLAAVDKYDIAKDVTYISTGGGAFLEFLEGKTLPAVAALEARGK
;
A
#
# COMPACT_ATOMS: atom_id res chain seq x y z
N MET A 1 -18.88 -2.95 7.25
CA MET A 1 -17.88 -2.50 8.25
C MET A 1 -18.57 -1.59 9.25
N SER A 2 -18.34 -1.80 10.55
CA SER A 2 -18.97 -1.04 11.65
C SER A 2 -18.26 0.30 11.95
N ILE A 3 -17.28 0.70 11.15
CA ILE A 3 -16.48 1.91 11.38
C ILE A 3 -17.34 3.15 11.09
N VAL A 4 -17.42 4.05 12.06
CA VAL A 4 -18.02 5.38 11.90
C VAL A 4 -17.22 6.17 10.86
N ARG A 5 -17.90 6.72 9.84
CA ARG A 5 -17.25 7.55 8.82
C ARG A 5 -17.31 9.02 9.20
N MET A 6 -16.21 9.75 9.00
CA MET A 6 -16.17 11.20 9.21
C MET A 6 -17.26 11.94 8.41
N THR A 7 -17.59 11.45 7.20
CA THR A 7 -18.62 12.04 6.32
C THR A 7 -19.98 12.12 6.99
N ASP A 8 -20.28 11.18 7.87
CA ASP A 8 -21.60 10.99 8.48
C ASP A 8 -21.74 11.76 9.81
N LEU A 9 -20.65 12.36 10.28
CA LEU A 9 -20.62 13.13 11.52
C LEU A 9 -20.98 14.60 11.31
N ASP A 10 -21.67 15.17 12.30
CA ASP A 10 -21.76 16.62 12.49
C ASP A 10 -20.47 17.11 13.17
N LEU A 11 -19.73 17.98 12.48
CA LEU A 11 -18.44 18.53 12.95
C LEU A 11 -18.54 20.00 13.34
N SER A 12 -19.72 20.62 13.26
CA SER A 12 -19.90 22.06 13.50
C SER A 12 -19.49 22.44 14.91
N GLY A 13 -18.51 23.34 15.01
CA GLY A 13 -17.98 23.84 16.28
C GLY A 13 -17.16 22.83 17.08
N LYS A 14 -16.91 21.62 16.55
CA LYS A 14 -16.14 20.57 17.24
C LYS A 14 -14.65 20.72 16.99
N ARG A 15 -13.84 20.35 17.97
CA ARG A 15 -12.39 20.15 17.82
C ARG A 15 -12.15 18.80 17.14
N VAL A 16 -11.58 18.81 15.94
CA VAL A 16 -11.34 17.61 15.14
C VAL A 16 -9.84 17.39 14.97
N LEU A 17 -9.33 16.28 15.51
CA LEU A 17 -7.94 15.87 15.31
C LEU A 17 -7.88 14.82 14.19
N ILE A 18 -7.19 15.14 13.09
CA ILE A 18 -7.10 14.30 11.89
C ILE A 18 -5.67 13.75 11.77
N ARG A 19 -5.52 12.43 11.83
CA ARG A 19 -4.26 11.75 11.55
C ARG A 19 -4.12 11.53 10.05
N GLN A 20 -3.25 12.30 9.40
CA GLN A 20 -2.95 12.20 7.97
C GLN A 20 -1.59 11.54 7.71
N ASP A 21 -1.38 10.94 6.53
CA ASP A 21 -0.05 10.53 6.08
C ASP A 21 0.61 11.64 5.26
N LEU A 22 1.32 12.54 5.93
CA LEU A 22 2.09 13.63 5.31
C LEU A 22 3.59 13.33 5.28
N ASN A 23 3.99 12.06 5.39
CA ASN A 23 5.40 11.67 5.31
C ASN A 23 5.85 11.73 3.84
N VAL A 24 6.24 12.91 3.39
CA VAL A 24 6.71 13.20 2.03
C VAL A 24 8.24 13.12 1.93
N PRO A 25 8.79 12.75 0.76
CA PRO A 25 10.22 12.87 0.53
C PRO A 25 10.62 14.35 0.46
N ILE A 26 11.67 14.69 1.20
CA ILE A 26 12.24 16.04 1.26
C ILE A 26 13.71 15.94 0.87
N ASP A 27 14.14 16.77 -0.06
CA ASP A 27 15.54 16.96 -0.44
C ASP A 27 15.89 18.45 -0.32
N ASN A 28 16.95 18.77 0.43
CA ASN A 28 17.40 20.14 0.70
C ASN A 28 16.25 21.09 1.15
N GLY A 29 15.37 20.61 2.02
CA GLY A 29 14.22 21.37 2.53
C GLY A 29 13.04 21.52 1.56
N GLN A 30 13.14 20.93 0.36
CA GLN A 30 12.08 20.97 -0.66
C GLN A 30 11.38 19.62 -0.77
N ILE A 31 10.05 19.66 -0.90
CA ILE A 31 9.22 18.48 -1.11
C ILE A 31 9.42 18.00 -2.55
N THR A 32 9.87 16.76 -2.75
CA THR A 32 10.12 16.19 -4.08
C THR A 32 8.93 15.40 -4.64
N SER A 33 7.95 15.06 -3.80
CA SER A 33 6.67 14.47 -4.21
C SER A 33 5.52 14.98 -3.36
N GLU A 34 4.49 15.52 -4.00
CA GLU A 34 3.33 16.13 -3.34
C GLU A 34 2.11 15.20 -3.21
N GLN A 35 2.20 13.96 -3.69
CA GLN A 35 1.06 13.04 -3.82
C GLN A 35 0.30 12.87 -2.50
N ARG A 36 1.02 12.66 -1.40
CA ARG A 36 0.47 12.47 -0.05
C ARG A 36 -0.22 13.72 0.51
N ILE A 37 0.38 14.89 0.28
CA ILE A 37 -0.18 16.16 0.75
C ILE A 37 -1.47 16.45 -0.03
N THR A 38 -1.40 16.34 -1.36
CA THR A 38 -2.55 16.59 -2.23
C THR A 38 -3.70 15.64 -1.93
N ALA A 39 -3.42 14.36 -1.66
CA ALA A 39 -4.43 13.38 -1.26
C ALA A 39 -5.12 13.73 0.08
N SER A 40 -4.39 14.35 1.03
CA SER A 40 -4.91 14.70 2.36
C SER A 40 -5.82 15.95 2.36
N VAL A 41 -5.66 16.83 1.36
CA VAL A 41 -6.37 18.12 1.27
C VAL A 41 -7.91 17.99 1.29
N PRO A 42 -8.54 17.09 0.52
CA PRO A 42 -10.00 16.93 0.53
C PRO A 42 -10.58 16.64 1.91
N THR A 43 -9.93 15.79 2.72
CA THR A 43 -10.38 15.50 4.09
C THR A 43 -10.32 16.73 4.98
N ILE A 44 -9.23 17.50 4.90
CA ILE A 44 -9.06 18.72 5.69
C ILE A 44 -10.10 19.78 5.27
N LYS A 45 -10.32 19.95 3.96
CA LYS A 45 -11.35 20.86 3.44
C LYS A 45 -12.75 20.47 3.91
N LEU A 46 -13.09 19.18 3.86
CA LEU A 46 -14.39 18.68 4.34
C LEU A 46 -14.62 19.01 5.83
N ALA A 47 -13.60 18.87 6.67
CA ALA A 47 -13.70 19.23 8.08
C ALA A 47 -13.98 20.74 8.27
N LEU A 48 -13.23 21.59 7.54
CA LEU A 48 -13.40 23.04 7.57
C LEU A 48 -14.78 23.48 7.05
N GLU A 49 -15.24 22.90 5.93
CA GLU A 49 -16.56 23.17 5.34
C GLU A 49 -17.71 22.78 6.29
N LYS A 50 -17.53 21.73 7.09
CA LYS A 50 -18.46 21.34 8.17
C LYS A 50 -18.35 22.22 9.43
N GLY A 51 -17.51 23.26 9.43
CA GLY A 51 -17.39 24.21 10.54
C GLY A 51 -16.57 23.71 11.72
N ALA A 52 -15.67 22.76 11.53
CA ALA A 52 -14.80 22.23 12.58
C ALA A 52 -13.65 23.18 12.93
N ALA A 53 -13.12 23.04 14.14
CA ALA A 53 -11.80 23.54 14.52
C ALA A 53 -10.77 22.41 14.29
N VAL A 54 -9.93 22.56 13.26
CA VAL A 54 -9.16 21.43 12.69
C VAL A 54 -7.73 21.40 13.21
N MET A 55 -7.32 20.27 13.76
CA MET A 55 -5.92 19.95 14.04
C MET A 55 -5.51 18.79 13.14
N VAL A 56 -4.42 18.95 12.40
CA VAL A 56 -3.84 17.86 11.60
C VAL A 56 -2.58 17.37 12.28
N THR A 57 -2.42 16.07 12.46
CA THR A 57 -1.17 15.48 12.94
C THR A 57 -0.66 14.46 11.93
N SER A 58 0.67 14.39 11.80
CA SER A 58 1.35 13.43 10.93
C SER A 58 2.69 13.04 11.53
N HIS A 59 3.30 12.05 10.91
CA HIS A 59 4.71 11.75 11.05
C HIS A 59 5.49 12.25 9.84
N LEU A 60 6.79 12.45 10.02
CA LEU A 60 7.77 12.63 8.97
C LEU A 60 9.05 11.88 9.37
N GLY A 61 9.67 11.18 8.42
CA GLY A 61 10.97 10.52 8.68
C GLY A 61 10.93 9.53 9.86
N ARG A 62 12.07 9.41 10.54
CA ARG A 62 12.23 8.52 11.71
C ARG A 62 13.02 9.24 12.81
N PRO A 63 12.52 10.38 13.33
CA PRO A 63 13.19 11.10 14.40
C PRO A 63 13.30 10.23 15.65
N LYS A 64 14.26 10.58 16.51
CA LYS A 64 14.34 10.03 17.86
C LYS A 64 13.28 10.70 18.74
N GLU A 65 12.47 9.89 19.43
CA GLU A 65 11.52 10.40 20.42
C GLU A 65 12.20 11.32 21.45
N GLY A 66 11.52 12.41 21.80
CA GLY A 66 12.01 13.48 22.69
C GLY A 66 13.05 14.41 22.08
N SER A 67 13.40 14.23 20.80
CA SER A 67 14.39 15.07 20.11
C SER A 67 13.74 15.80 18.94
N TRP A 68 13.89 17.12 18.90
CA TRP A 68 13.47 17.95 17.78
C TRP A 68 14.67 18.31 16.91
N THR A 69 14.49 18.24 15.59
CA THR A 69 15.44 18.66 14.57
C THR A 69 14.68 19.41 13.47
N GLU A 70 15.36 20.33 12.78
CA GLU A 70 14.76 21.04 11.65
C GLU A 70 14.49 20.11 10.46
N GLU A 71 15.34 19.09 10.27
CA GLU A 71 15.23 18.09 9.20
C GLU A 71 13.99 17.19 9.34
N ASP A 72 13.55 16.89 10.56
CA ASP A 72 12.38 16.07 10.82
C ASP A 72 11.10 16.90 11.06
N SER A 73 11.16 18.23 10.89
CA SER A 73 10.04 19.15 11.10
C SER A 73 9.03 19.10 9.95
N LEU A 74 7.75 19.24 10.27
CA LEU A 74 6.66 19.40 9.30
C LEU A 74 6.53 20.83 8.74
N ALA A 75 7.49 21.74 9.00
CA ALA A 75 7.43 23.12 8.51
C ALA A 75 7.28 23.25 6.98
N PRO A 76 8.02 22.50 6.13
CA PRO A 76 7.80 22.54 4.68
C PRO A 76 6.39 22.07 4.29
N VAL A 77 5.85 21.09 5.02
CA VAL A 77 4.49 20.56 4.81
C VAL A 77 3.43 21.59 5.20
N ALA A 78 3.61 22.30 6.32
CA ALA A 78 2.70 23.39 6.74
C ALA A 78 2.61 24.48 5.67
N ALA A 79 3.75 24.96 5.17
CA ALA A 79 3.80 25.96 4.11
C ALA A 79 3.09 25.47 2.83
N ARG A 80 3.25 24.19 2.49
CA ARG A 80 2.58 23.63 1.31
C ARG A 80 1.08 23.48 1.50
N LEU A 81 0.61 23.05 2.67
CA LEU A 81 -0.81 22.99 3.02
C LEU A 81 -1.46 24.37 2.98
N THR A 82 -0.79 25.42 3.48
CA THR A 82 -1.27 26.81 3.36
C THR A 82 -1.56 27.18 1.91
N ALA A 83 -0.61 26.89 1.00
CA ALA A 83 -0.79 27.16 -0.42
C ALA A 83 -1.94 26.36 -1.07
N LEU A 84 -2.13 25.08 -0.68
CA LEU A 84 -3.15 24.20 -1.27
C LEU A 84 -4.56 24.45 -0.73
N LEU A 85 -4.67 24.85 0.54
CA LEU A 85 -5.94 25.16 1.19
C LEU A 85 -6.39 26.60 0.94
N GLY A 86 -5.47 27.51 0.66
CA GLY A 86 -5.76 28.93 0.46
C GLY A 86 -6.10 29.67 1.77
N VAL A 87 -5.77 29.06 2.91
CA VAL A 87 -5.91 29.63 4.26
C VAL A 87 -4.61 29.40 5.03
N ASP A 88 -4.34 30.21 6.04
CA ASP A 88 -3.15 30.03 6.88
C ASP A 88 -3.20 28.72 7.69
N VAL A 89 -2.11 27.96 7.66
CA VAL A 89 -1.94 26.68 8.38
C VAL A 89 -0.67 26.79 9.24
N PRO A 90 -0.77 27.38 10.45
CA PRO A 90 0.39 27.49 11.32
C PRO A 90 0.83 26.12 11.84
N LEU A 91 2.15 25.95 11.99
CA LEU A 91 2.74 24.77 12.63
C LEU A 91 2.84 24.98 14.14
N VAL A 92 2.24 24.09 14.92
CA VAL A 92 2.26 24.11 16.40
C VAL A 92 3.20 23.04 16.92
N ARG A 93 4.29 23.46 17.58
CA ARG A 93 5.37 22.57 18.02
C ARG A 93 5.03 21.79 19.30
N ASP A 94 4.71 22.47 20.38
CA ASP A 94 4.54 21.88 21.71
C ASP A 94 3.06 21.68 22.02
N TRP A 95 2.41 20.79 21.24
CA TRP A 95 0.96 20.72 21.15
C TRP A 95 0.28 19.74 22.12
N VAL A 96 1.04 18.87 22.78
CA VAL A 96 0.48 17.73 23.55
C VAL A 96 -0.31 18.15 24.79
N ASP A 97 -0.06 19.35 25.31
CA ASP A 97 -0.71 19.87 26.52
C ASP A 97 -1.83 20.88 26.23
N GLY A 98 -2.15 21.11 24.95
CA GLY A 98 -3.24 21.97 24.53
C GLY A 98 -2.94 22.70 23.22
N VAL A 99 -3.99 22.91 22.43
CA VAL A 99 -3.94 23.67 21.18
C VAL A 99 -5.17 24.55 21.13
N ASP A 100 -4.98 25.85 20.89
CA ASP A 100 -6.08 26.78 20.65
C ASP A 100 -6.34 26.90 19.15
N VAL A 101 -7.55 26.55 18.73
CA VAL A 101 -7.99 26.60 17.34
C VAL A 101 -9.48 26.92 17.32
N ALA A 102 -9.87 27.98 16.61
CA ALA A 102 -11.28 28.35 16.50
C ALA A 102 -11.98 27.54 15.39
N PRO A 103 -13.30 27.35 15.47
CA PRO A 103 -14.08 26.80 14.36
C PRO A 103 -13.82 27.54 13.04
N GLY A 104 -13.60 26.80 11.97
CA GLY A 104 -13.22 27.33 10.65
C GLY A 104 -11.72 27.58 10.46
N GLN A 105 -10.89 27.31 11.47
CA GLN A 105 -9.43 27.37 11.37
C GLN A 105 -8.81 25.97 11.32
N VAL A 106 -7.58 25.92 10.80
CA VAL A 106 -6.77 24.71 10.72
C VAL A 106 -5.37 24.99 11.24
N VAL A 107 -4.80 24.03 11.98
CA VAL A 107 -3.40 24.05 12.40
C VAL A 107 -2.74 22.70 12.05
N LEU A 108 -1.45 22.72 11.71
CA LEU A 108 -0.64 21.50 11.62
C LEU A 108 0.11 21.32 12.93
N LEU A 109 0.02 20.15 13.53
CA LEU A 109 0.76 19.78 14.72
C LEU A 109 2.10 19.18 14.31
N GLU A 110 3.17 19.56 15.00
CA GLU A 110 4.52 19.07 14.73
C GLU A 110 4.62 17.54 14.85
N ASN A 111 5.59 16.97 14.15
CA ASN A 111 5.83 15.55 13.93
C ASN A 111 5.56 14.69 15.17
N CYS A 112 4.52 13.84 15.09
CA CYS A 112 4.07 13.05 16.23
C CYS A 112 5.14 12.07 16.75
N ARG A 113 6.10 11.65 15.90
CA ARG A 113 7.20 10.75 16.27
C ARG A 113 8.25 11.39 17.18
N MET A 114 8.21 12.71 17.36
CA MET A 114 9.05 13.39 18.34
C MET A 114 8.49 13.28 19.77
N ASN A 115 7.23 12.89 19.95
CA ASN A 115 6.64 12.74 21.27
C ASN A 115 7.09 11.42 21.92
N VAL A 116 7.58 11.51 23.15
CA VAL A 116 7.99 10.34 23.94
C VAL A 116 6.78 9.46 24.22
N GLY A 117 6.84 8.20 23.79
CA GLY A 117 5.77 7.23 23.93
C GLY A 117 4.98 6.94 22.64
N GLU A 118 5.20 7.69 21.56
CA GLU A 118 4.48 7.51 20.28
C GLU A 118 4.64 6.08 19.75
N GLY A 119 5.87 5.60 19.60
CA GLY A 119 6.16 4.28 19.04
C GLY A 119 5.77 3.11 19.93
N LYS A 120 5.62 3.35 21.24
CA LYS A 120 5.22 2.33 22.23
C LYS A 120 3.72 2.29 22.48
N ASP A 121 2.95 3.12 21.78
CA ASP A 121 1.52 3.30 22.03
C ASP A 121 1.24 3.63 23.51
N ASP A 122 2.04 4.54 24.07
CA ASP A 122 1.93 4.91 25.48
C ASP A 122 0.54 5.46 25.82
N GLU A 123 -0.09 4.90 26.84
CA GLU A 123 -1.46 5.26 27.22
C GLU A 123 -1.57 6.71 27.71
N ALA A 124 -0.57 7.22 28.45
CA ALA A 124 -0.62 8.59 28.95
C ALA A 124 -0.55 9.59 27.78
N LEU A 125 0.31 9.33 26.79
CA LEU A 125 0.37 10.13 25.56
C LEU A 125 -0.92 10.02 24.74
N ALA A 126 -1.45 8.80 24.56
CA ALA A 126 -2.69 8.58 23.83
C ALA A 126 -3.90 9.32 24.44
N ARG A 127 -3.98 9.37 25.79
CA ARG A 127 -4.99 10.14 26.51
C ARG A 127 -4.82 11.65 26.33
N LYS A 128 -3.58 12.15 26.29
CA LYS A 128 -3.31 13.55 25.94
C LYS A 128 -3.82 13.88 24.54
N TYR A 129 -3.52 13.03 23.54
CA TYR A 129 -4.02 13.22 22.18
C TYR A 129 -5.55 13.22 22.11
N ALA A 130 -6.19 12.29 22.80
CA ALA A 130 -7.64 12.23 22.89
C ALA A 130 -8.26 13.49 23.52
N ALA A 131 -7.62 14.07 24.54
CA ALA A 131 -8.11 15.28 25.22
C ALA A 131 -8.12 16.54 24.34
N LEU A 132 -7.32 16.57 23.27
CA LEU A 132 -7.25 17.69 22.33
C LEU A 132 -8.52 17.83 21.49
N CYS A 133 -9.29 16.76 21.31
CA CYS A 133 -10.38 16.71 20.34
C CYS A 133 -11.70 16.21 20.93
N ASP A 134 -12.78 16.59 20.27
CA ASP A 134 -14.10 15.98 20.48
C ASP A 134 -14.30 14.81 19.49
N VAL A 135 -13.64 14.88 18.33
CA VAL A 135 -13.63 13.84 17.30
C VAL A 135 -12.20 13.58 16.83
N PHE A 136 -11.77 12.32 16.90
CA PHE A 136 -10.55 11.85 16.25
C PHE A 136 -10.89 11.20 14.91
N VAL A 137 -10.15 11.55 13.86
CA VAL A 137 -10.29 11.00 12.52
C VAL A 137 -8.99 10.33 12.11
N MET A 138 -9.01 9.01 11.91
CA MET A 138 -7.89 8.26 11.34
C MET A 138 -8.02 8.27 9.82
N ASP A 139 -7.09 8.93 9.11
CA ASP A 139 -7.11 9.04 7.66
C ASP A 139 -5.78 8.62 7.00
N ALA A 140 -4.95 7.88 7.74
CA ALA A 140 -3.61 7.47 7.34
C ALA A 140 -3.48 5.94 7.21
N PHE A 141 -4.04 5.35 6.15
CA PHE A 141 -4.02 3.88 5.96
C PHE A 141 -2.60 3.29 6.02
N GLY A 142 -1.60 3.96 5.43
CA GLY A 142 -0.21 3.50 5.44
C GLY A 142 0.40 3.30 6.83
N THR A 143 -0.17 3.92 7.88
CA THR A 143 0.26 3.72 9.27
C THR A 143 -0.70 2.86 10.09
N ALA A 144 -1.81 2.39 9.53
CA ALA A 144 -2.84 1.65 10.24
C ALA A 144 -2.40 0.26 10.74
N HIS A 145 -1.35 -0.30 10.15
CA HIS A 145 -0.74 -1.58 10.52
C HIS A 145 0.12 -1.52 11.80
N ARG A 146 0.34 -0.33 12.38
CA ARG A 146 1.15 -0.16 13.60
C ARG A 146 0.29 0.37 14.73
N ALA A 147 0.43 -0.23 15.91
CA ALA A 147 -0.10 0.36 17.12
C ALA A 147 0.85 1.47 17.60
N GLN A 148 0.44 2.73 17.46
CA GLN A 148 1.16 3.91 17.95
C GLN A 148 0.17 4.86 18.62
N ALA A 149 0.64 5.76 19.50
CA ALA A 149 -0.26 6.63 20.26
C ALA A 149 -1.14 7.49 19.33
N SER A 150 -0.61 7.99 18.22
CA SER A 150 -1.34 8.79 17.22
C SER A 150 -2.21 7.99 16.23
N THR A 151 -2.13 6.66 16.22
CA THR A 151 -2.82 5.80 15.23
C THR A 151 -3.73 4.75 15.85
N HIS A 152 -3.47 4.30 17.07
CA HIS A 152 -4.20 3.25 17.77
C HIS A 152 -4.64 3.72 19.16
N GLY A 153 -3.71 4.20 19.99
CA GLY A 153 -4.01 4.64 21.36
C GLY A 153 -5.07 5.73 21.40
N VAL A 154 -4.91 6.79 20.62
CA VAL A 154 -5.87 7.90 20.55
C VAL A 154 -7.28 7.43 20.14
N ILE A 155 -7.40 6.43 19.26
CA ILE A 155 -8.69 5.84 18.86
C ILE A 155 -9.38 5.21 20.07
N ARG A 156 -8.64 4.62 21.00
CA ARG A 156 -9.22 3.98 22.19
C ARG A 156 -9.81 4.98 23.19
N PHE A 157 -9.27 6.21 23.23
CA PHE A 157 -9.60 7.19 24.28
C PHE A 157 -10.36 8.42 23.80
N ALA A 158 -10.35 8.75 22.50
CA ALA A 158 -11.08 9.90 21.96
C ALA A 158 -12.59 9.78 22.22
N PRO A 159 -13.34 10.87 22.50
CA PRO A 159 -14.79 10.78 22.72
C PRO A 159 -15.53 10.14 21.54
N VAL A 160 -15.20 10.57 20.32
CA VAL A 160 -15.63 9.93 19.06
C VAL A 160 -14.38 9.61 18.24
N ALA A 161 -14.35 8.41 17.64
CA ALA A 161 -13.31 8.01 16.69
C ALA A 161 -13.95 7.56 15.38
N ALA A 162 -13.44 8.06 14.25
CA ALA A 162 -13.97 7.79 12.93
C ALA A 162 -12.86 7.53 11.91
N GLY A 163 -13.20 6.81 10.84
CA GLY A 163 -12.37 6.71 9.64
C GLY A 163 -12.57 7.92 8.74
N GLY A 164 -11.46 8.50 8.25
CA GLY A 164 -11.48 9.56 7.26
C GLY A 164 -11.73 9.04 5.83
N PRO A 165 -12.01 9.93 4.87
CA PRO A 165 -12.28 9.58 3.48
C PRO A 165 -11.21 8.71 2.80
N LEU A 166 -9.91 8.98 2.99
CA LEU A 166 -8.84 8.19 2.39
C LEU A 166 -8.78 6.78 2.99
N LEU A 167 -8.80 6.67 4.32
CA LEU A 167 -8.81 5.37 5.00
C LEU A 167 -10.02 4.55 4.57
N MET A 168 -11.21 5.16 4.56
CA MET A 168 -12.43 4.45 4.23
C MET A 168 -12.49 4.05 2.75
N ALA A 169 -11.99 4.88 1.83
CA ALA A 169 -11.89 4.53 0.42
C ALA A 169 -10.96 3.33 0.20
N GLU A 170 -9.84 3.26 0.93
CA GLU A 170 -8.92 2.13 0.86
C GLU A 170 -9.59 0.83 1.36
N LEU A 171 -10.23 0.88 2.54
CA LEU A 171 -10.92 -0.28 3.09
C LEU A 171 -12.08 -0.75 2.18
N ASP A 172 -12.82 0.18 1.58
CA ASP A 172 -13.89 -0.13 0.63
C ASP A 172 -13.34 -0.80 -0.65
N ALA A 173 -12.22 -0.31 -1.19
CA ALA A 173 -11.56 -0.89 -2.35
C ALA A 173 -11.03 -2.30 -2.06
N LEU A 174 -10.39 -2.50 -0.90
CA LEU A 174 -9.88 -3.79 -0.45
C LEU A 174 -11.02 -4.80 -0.22
N ALA A 175 -12.10 -4.39 0.45
CA ALA A 175 -13.27 -5.25 0.66
C ALA A 175 -13.94 -5.64 -0.66
N LYS A 176 -14.04 -4.70 -1.62
CA LYS A 176 -14.53 -4.98 -2.97
C LYS A 176 -13.63 -5.96 -3.72
N ALA A 177 -12.30 -5.87 -3.53
CA ALA A 177 -11.34 -6.73 -4.20
C ALA A 177 -11.25 -8.15 -3.63
N LEU A 178 -11.44 -8.32 -2.32
CA LEU A 178 -11.14 -9.59 -1.63
C LEU A 178 -12.34 -10.26 -0.96
N ASP A 179 -13.31 -9.50 -0.47
CA ASP A 179 -14.44 -10.07 0.28
C ASP A 179 -15.65 -10.31 -0.63
N ASN A 180 -15.90 -9.41 -1.58
CA ASN A 180 -16.98 -9.54 -2.56
C ASN A 180 -16.51 -9.26 -4.01
N PRO A 181 -15.48 -9.97 -4.51
CA PRO A 181 -14.97 -9.75 -5.86
C PRO A 181 -15.97 -10.16 -6.94
N ALA A 182 -16.01 -9.39 -8.03
CA ALA A 182 -16.56 -9.91 -9.27
C ALA A 182 -15.61 -10.99 -9.81
N LYS A 183 -16.14 -12.21 -10.00
CA LYS A 183 -15.36 -13.35 -10.49
C LYS A 183 -15.17 -13.32 -12.01
N PRO A 184 -14.06 -13.88 -12.54
CA PRO A 184 -12.93 -14.46 -11.81
C PRO A 184 -12.12 -13.41 -11.05
N LEU A 185 -11.73 -13.72 -9.81
CA LEU A 185 -10.75 -12.94 -9.04
C LEU A 185 -9.34 -13.42 -9.42
N LEU A 186 -8.57 -12.55 -10.06
CA LEU A 186 -7.18 -12.80 -10.40
C LEU A 186 -6.25 -11.97 -9.51
N ALA A 187 -5.27 -12.61 -8.89
CA ALA A 187 -4.19 -11.92 -8.20
C ALA A 187 -2.86 -12.11 -8.94
N ILE A 188 -2.05 -11.05 -8.97
CA ILE A 188 -0.69 -11.05 -9.49
C ILE A 188 0.22 -10.75 -8.30
N VAL A 189 1.00 -11.73 -7.86
CA VAL A 189 1.93 -11.60 -6.74
C VAL A 189 3.34 -11.90 -7.23
N ALA A 190 4.14 -10.86 -7.33
CA ALA A 190 5.51 -10.97 -7.81
C ALA A 190 6.50 -10.29 -6.86
N GLY A 191 7.76 -10.68 -7.00
CA GLY A 191 8.84 -10.20 -6.16
C GLY A 191 10.07 -11.10 -6.23
N SER A 192 11.09 -10.71 -5.48
CA SER A 192 12.38 -11.39 -5.48
C SER A 192 12.41 -12.68 -4.67
N LYS A 193 11.56 -12.83 -3.64
CA LYS A 193 11.59 -13.95 -2.69
C LYS A 193 10.18 -14.42 -2.33
N VAL A 194 10.00 -15.73 -2.28
CA VAL A 194 8.82 -16.41 -1.72
C VAL A 194 8.77 -16.21 -0.20
N SER A 195 9.90 -16.26 0.50
CA SER A 195 9.97 -16.15 1.96
C SER A 195 9.32 -14.87 2.50
N THR A 196 9.44 -13.75 1.78
CA THR A 196 8.87 -12.46 2.18
C THR A 196 7.40 -12.30 1.80
N LYS A 197 6.82 -13.25 1.05
CA LYS A 197 5.45 -13.21 0.53
C LYS A 197 4.67 -14.49 0.85
N LEU A 198 5.19 -15.34 1.72
CA LEU A 198 4.61 -16.66 1.97
C LEU A 198 3.22 -16.57 2.59
N GLU A 199 3.05 -15.72 3.60
CA GLU A 199 1.76 -15.46 4.25
C GLU A 199 0.74 -14.90 3.25
N LEU A 200 1.21 -13.99 2.38
CA LEU A 200 0.39 -13.39 1.31
C LEU A 200 -0.11 -14.44 0.33
N LEU A 201 0.79 -15.27 -0.19
CA LEU A 201 0.45 -16.35 -1.13
C LEU A 201 -0.52 -17.34 -0.49
N SER A 202 -0.25 -17.73 0.76
CA SER A 202 -1.09 -18.68 1.50
C SER A 202 -2.50 -18.11 1.74
N ASN A 203 -2.64 -16.83 2.07
CA ASN A 203 -3.94 -16.20 2.25
C ASN A 203 -4.69 -16.03 0.92
N LEU A 204 -4.00 -15.55 -0.12
CA LEU A 204 -4.62 -15.31 -1.43
C LEU A 204 -5.05 -16.60 -2.13
N VAL A 205 -4.28 -17.70 -2.02
CA VAL A 205 -4.67 -19.01 -2.57
C VAL A 205 -5.98 -19.54 -1.99
N ASN A 206 -6.44 -19.04 -0.84
CA ASN A 206 -7.75 -19.38 -0.29
C ASN A 206 -8.90 -18.53 -0.85
N LYS A 207 -8.61 -17.42 -1.57
CA LYS A 207 -9.60 -16.45 -2.06
C LYS A 207 -9.70 -16.37 -3.58
N VAL A 208 -8.59 -16.44 -4.30
CA VAL A 208 -8.49 -16.04 -5.74
C VAL A 208 -8.87 -17.18 -6.69
N ASP A 209 -9.57 -16.93 -7.79
CA ASP A 209 -9.81 -17.99 -8.78
C ASP A 209 -8.51 -18.28 -9.57
N GLN A 210 -7.63 -17.28 -9.73
CA GLN A 210 -6.34 -17.39 -10.42
C GLN A 210 -5.24 -16.61 -9.68
N LEU A 211 -4.03 -17.18 -9.61
CA LEU A 211 -2.86 -16.55 -9.00
C LEU A 211 -1.67 -16.60 -9.97
N ILE A 212 -1.34 -15.45 -10.56
CA ILE A 212 -0.11 -15.27 -11.31
C ILE A 212 1.03 -14.97 -10.33
N VAL A 213 2.11 -15.73 -10.43
CA VAL A 213 3.37 -15.43 -9.73
C VAL A 213 4.41 -14.89 -10.71
N GLY A 214 5.26 -13.97 -10.25
CA GLY A 214 6.30 -13.33 -11.07
C GLY A 214 7.66 -13.18 -10.37
N GLY A 215 8.71 -12.90 -11.13
CA GLY A 215 10.07 -12.71 -10.62
C GLY A 215 10.67 -13.96 -9.94
N GLY A 216 11.45 -13.75 -8.87
CA GLY A 216 12.07 -14.85 -8.11
C GLY A 216 11.06 -15.78 -7.44
N ILE A 217 9.85 -15.29 -7.16
CA ILE A 217 8.72 -16.14 -6.72
C ILE A 217 8.38 -17.14 -7.82
N ALA A 218 8.17 -16.68 -9.06
CA ALA A 218 7.87 -17.55 -10.19
C ALA A 218 8.98 -18.59 -10.42
N ASN A 219 10.24 -18.19 -10.35
CA ASN A 219 11.38 -19.10 -10.51
C ASN A 219 11.36 -20.23 -9.46
N THR A 220 10.96 -19.95 -8.23
CA THR A 220 10.82 -20.99 -7.20
C THR A 220 9.69 -21.97 -7.52
N PHE A 221 8.57 -21.48 -8.07
CA PHE A 221 7.45 -22.32 -8.52
C PHE A 221 7.79 -23.15 -9.77
N ILE A 222 8.56 -22.58 -10.70
CA ILE A 222 9.13 -23.27 -11.87
C ILE A 222 10.01 -24.44 -11.42
N ALA A 223 10.93 -24.17 -10.48
CA ALA A 223 11.79 -25.21 -9.91
C ALA A 223 10.96 -26.29 -9.17
N ALA A 224 9.94 -25.89 -8.43
CA ALA A 224 9.05 -26.81 -7.72
C ALA A 224 8.27 -27.75 -8.66
N ALA A 225 7.92 -27.27 -9.87
CA ALA A 225 7.33 -28.06 -10.93
C ALA A 225 8.32 -28.97 -11.69
N GLY A 226 9.60 -28.96 -11.31
CA GLY A 226 10.63 -29.84 -11.85
C GLY A 226 11.38 -29.28 -13.07
N HIS A 227 11.21 -28.00 -13.41
CA HIS A 227 11.92 -27.35 -14.51
C HIS A 227 13.25 -26.76 -14.03
N GLY A 228 14.23 -26.71 -14.94
CA GLY A 228 15.52 -26.05 -14.69
C GLY A 228 15.37 -24.52 -14.66
N VAL A 229 16.01 -23.88 -13.68
CA VAL A 229 16.04 -22.41 -13.55
C VAL A 229 17.45 -21.81 -13.68
N GLY A 230 18.46 -22.61 -14.02
CA GLY A 230 19.84 -22.14 -14.15
C GLY A 230 20.35 -21.43 -12.88
N LYS A 231 20.88 -20.21 -13.05
CA LYS A 231 21.34 -19.33 -11.96
C LYS A 231 20.27 -18.36 -11.48
N SER A 232 19.04 -18.48 -11.95
CA SER A 232 17.96 -17.54 -11.63
C SER A 232 17.71 -17.46 -10.12
N LEU A 233 17.33 -16.26 -9.66
CA LEU A 233 16.96 -16.04 -8.27
C LEU A 233 15.77 -16.95 -7.92
N SER A 234 15.97 -17.87 -6.98
CA SER A 234 14.98 -18.81 -6.47
C SER A 234 15.34 -19.22 -5.04
N GLU A 235 14.40 -19.81 -4.30
CA GLU A 235 14.60 -20.29 -2.92
C GLU A 235 14.40 -21.81 -2.85
N PRO A 236 15.47 -22.62 -3.05
CA PRO A 236 15.37 -24.09 -3.06
C PRO A 236 14.73 -24.67 -1.78
N ASP A 237 15.01 -24.06 -0.63
CA ASP A 237 14.46 -24.47 0.67
C ASP A 237 12.93 -24.31 0.76
N LEU A 238 12.31 -23.56 -0.16
CA LEU A 238 10.87 -23.33 -0.22
C LEU A 238 10.17 -24.10 -1.35
N ILE A 239 10.85 -25.00 -2.06
CA ILE A 239 10.24 -25.84 -3.10
C ILE A 239 9.07 -26.68 -2.57
N SER A 240 9.24 -27.30 -1.39
CA SER A 240 8.17 -28.09 -0.75
C SER A 240 6.94 -27.23 -0.45
N THR A 241 7.18 -26.02 0.05
CA THR A 241 6.14 -25.03 0.34
C THR A 241 5.44 -24.54 -0.94
N ALA A 242 6.18 -24.25 -2.01
CA ALA A 242 5.59 -23.87 -3.30
C ALA A 242 4.70 -24.98 -3.87
N ASN A 243 5.14 -26.24 -3.77
CA ASN A 243 4.33 -27.40 -4.15
C ASN A 243 3.04 -27.53 -3.33
N GLN A 244 3.11 -27.27 -2.01
CA GLN A 244 1.92 -27.24 -1.17
C GLN A 244 0.93 -26.16 -1.61
N ILE A 245 1.41 -24.93 -1.89
CA ILE A 245 0.58 -23.82 -2.36
C ILE A 245 -0.13 -24.17 -3.68
N VAL A 246 0.58 -24.82 -4.62
CA VAL A 246 -0.03 -25.30 -5.88
C VAL A 246 -1.08 -26.38 -5.64
N ALA A 247 -0.83 -27.30 -4.71
CA ALA A 247 -1.79 -28.34 -4.35
C ALA A 247 -3.05 -27.75 -3.70
N ASP A 248 -2.89 -26.80 -2.78
CA ASP A 248 -4.01 -26.12 -2.10
C ASP A 248 -4.86 -25.31 -3.09
N ALA A 249 -4.22 -24.62 -4.04
CA ALA A 249 -4.92 -23.93 -5.12
C ALA A 249 -5.76 -24.91 -5.95
N LYS A 250 -5.17 -26.01 -6.41
CA LYS A 250 -5.86 -27.04 -7.20
C LYS A 250 -7.03 -27.67 -6.45
N LEU A 251 -6.88 -27.93 -5.15
CA LEU A 251 -7.93 -28.52 -4.32
C LEU A 251 -9.19 -27.64 -4.25
N ARG A 252 -9.01 -26.32 -4.28
CA ARG A 252 -10.10 -25.34 -4.32
C ARG A 252 -10.61 -25.03 -5.74
N GLY A 253 -9.97 -25.58 -6.77
CA GLY A 253 -10.26 -25.26 -8.17
C GLY A 253 -9.68 -23.92 -8.64
N ALA A 254 -8.69 -23.39 -7.92
CA ALA A 254 -7.92 -22.23 -8.35
C ALA A 254 -6.70 -22.64 -9.16
N GLU A 255 -6.26 -21.75 -10.05
CA GLU A 255 -5.13 -22.02 -10.93
C GLU A 255 -3.92 -21.12 -10.62
N ILE A 256 -2.74 -21.73 -10.57
CA ILE A 256 -1.46 -21.03 -10.56
C ILE A 256 -0.79 -21.28 -11.92
N PRO A 257 -1.08 -20.46 -12.93
CA PRO A 257 -0.48 -20.59 -14.25
C PRO A 257 1.05 -20.43 -14.18
N LEU A 258 1.80 -21.48 -14.56
CA LEU A 258 3.26 -21.38 -14.73
C LEU A 258 3.62 -20.79 -16.10
N PRO A 259 4.74 -20.05 -16.22
CA PRO A 259 5.27 -19.62 -17.51
C PRO A 259 5.54 -20.79 -18.45
N THR A 260 5.31 -20.60 -19.75
CA THR A 260 5.67 -21.57 -20.80
C THR A 260 6.97 -21.19 -21.51
N ASP A 261 7.27 -19.90 -21.51
CA ASP A 261 8.47 -19.29 -22.05
C ASP A 261 8.95 -18.17 -21.13
N VAL A 262 10.24 -17.89 -21.19
CA VAL A 262 10.95 -16.94 -20.32
C VAL A 262 11.96 -16.14 -21.14
N VAL A 263 12.30 -14.94 -20.65
CA VAL A 263 13.41 -14.16 -21.17
C VAL A 263 14.60 -14.35 -20.24
N VAL A 264 15.70 -14.84 -20.81
CA VAL A 264 16.93 -15.12 -20.06
C VAL A 264 18.09 -14.24 -20.50
N ALA A 265 19.06 -14.07 -19.61
CA ALA A 265 20.37 -13.49 -19.91
C ALA A 265 21.48 -14.24 -19.17
N LYS A 266 22.73 -14.06 -19.58
CA LYS A 266 23.90 -14.64 -18.90
C LYS A 266 24.43 -13.79 -17.74
N GLN A 267 24.01 -12.52 -17.65
CA GLN A 267 24.44 -11.54 -16.66
C GLN A 267 23.27 -10.66 -16.22
N PHE A 268 23.30 -10.18 -14.97
CA PHE A 268 22.32 -9.24 -14.43
C PHE A 268 22.78 -7.81 -14.70
N LEU A 269 22.60 -7.34 -15.94
CA LEU A 269 22.97 -5.99 -16.38
C LEU A 269 21.86 -5.40 -17.26
N PRO A 270 21.69 -4.06 -17.27
CA PRO A 270 20.68 -3.40 -18.12
C PRO A 270 20.82 -3.69 -19.62
N ASP A 271 22.07 -3.81 -20.09
CA ASP A 271 22.46 -4.01 -21.49
C ASP A 271 22.77 -5.48 -21.84
N ALA A 272 22.44 -6.42 -20.94
CA ALA A 272 22.65 -7.84 -21.19
C ALA A 272 21.81 -8.32 -22.38
N GLU A 273 22.40 -9.16 -23.23
CA GLU A 273 21.69 -9.78 -24.36
C GLU A 273 20.60 -10.72 -23.86
N ALA A 274 19.35 -10.41 -24.21
CA ALA A 274 18.18 -11.19 -23.85
C ALA A 274 17.85 -12.23 -24.92
N THR A 275 17.56 -13.45 -24.47
CA THR A 275 17.08 -14.53 -25.34
C THR A 275 15.76 -15.06 -24.82
N VAL A 276 14.77 -15.20 -25.69
CA VAL A 276 13.52 -15.90 -25.36
C VAL A 276 13.77 -17.40 -25.45
N LYS A 277 13.42 -18.12 -24.40
CA LYS A 277 13.53 -19.59 -24.34
C LYS A 277 12.23 -20.22 -23.85
N ALA A 278 11.91 -21.39 -24.39
CA ALA A 278 10.94 -22.27 -23.77
C ALA A 278 11.47 -22.71 -22.39
N LEU A 279 10.56 -23.02 -21.46
CA LEU A 279 10.94 -23.33 -20.09
C LEU A 279 11.86 -24.56 -19.96
N ASP A 280 11.72 -25.54 -20.85
CA ASP A 280 12.55 -26.75 -20.92
C ASP A 280 13.91 -26.53 -21.58
N ALA A 281 14.14 -25.36 -22.20
CA ALA A 281 15.39 -24.98 -22.86
C ALA A 281 16.29 -24.07 -22.01
N VAL A 282 15.89 -23.78 -20.76
CA VAL A 282 16.70 -22.97 -19.83
C VAL A 282 18.00 -23.71 -19.48
N GLU A 283 19.13 -23.05 -19.72
CA GLU A 283 20.47 -23.60 -19.51
C GLU A 283 20.98 -23.34 -18.08
N ALA A 284 22.02 -24.09 -17.67
CA ALA A 284 22.55 -24.04 -16.32
C ALA A 284 23.14 -22.67 -15.90
N ASP A 285 23.55 -21.85 -16.88
CA ASP A 285 24.13 -20.52 -16.67
C ASP A 285 23.16 -19.37 -17.02
N ASP A 286 21.90 -19.67 -17.35
CA ASP A 286 20.86 -18.68 -17.61
C ASP A 286 20.34 -18.03 -16.31
N LEU A 287 19.99 -16.75 -16.41
CA LEU A 287 19.21 -15.98 -15.44
C LEU A 287 17.87 -15.63 -16.09
N ILE A 288 16.76 -16.12 -15.55
CA ILE A 288 15.39 -15.73 -15.92
C ILE A 288 15.12 -14.35 -15.31
N LEU A 289 14.90 -13.36 -16.18
CA LEU A 289 14.74 -11.95 -15.78
C LEU A 289 13.38 -11.36 -16.19
N ASP A 290 12.64 -12.02 -17.09
CA ASP A 290 11.25 -11.67 -17.41
C ASP A 290 10.48 -12.91 -17.91
N ILE A 291 9.16 -12.80 -17.97
CA ILE A 291 8.32 -13.80 -18.64
C ILE A 291 8.41 -13.63 -20.15
N GLY A 292 8.32 -14.74 -20.89
CA GLY A 292 8.36 -14.71 -22.34
C GLY A 292 7.08 -14.16 -22.98
N PRO A 293 7.11 -13.80 -24.26
CA PRO A 293 5.99 -13.19 -24.97
C PRO A 293 4.73 -14.09 -25.01
N GLN A 294 4.86 -15.42 -25.08
CA GLN A 294 3.71 -16.31 -25.07
C GLN A 294 3.02 -16.34 -23.71
N THR A 295 3.83 -16.37 -22.64
CA THR A 295 3.35 -16.30 -21.25
C THR A 295 2.68 -14.94 -20.99
N ALA A 296 3.30 -13.84 -21.42
CA ALA A 296 2.74 -12.50 -21.26
C ALA A 296 1.40 -12.35 -21.98
N ALA A 297 1.29 -12.86 -23.21
CA ALA A 297 0.03 -12.88 -23.96
C ALA A 297 -1.06 -13.71 -23.25
N ARG A 298 -0.72 -14.91 -22.76
CA ARG A 298 -1.66 -15.73 -21.97
C ARG A 298 -2.13 -15.02 -20.72
N TYR A 299 -1.22 -14.37 -19.98
CA TYR A 299 -1.58 -13.65 -18.76
C TYR A 299 -2.45 -12.42 -19.07
N ALA A 300 -2.22 -11.75 -20.19
CA ALA A 300 -3.08 -10.66 -20.65
C ALA A 300 -4.52 -11.14 -20.95
N GLU A 301 -4.70 -12.32 -21.54
CA GLU A 301 -6.02 -12.93 -21.75
C GLU A 301 -6.72 -13.24 -20.42
N LEU A 302 -5.98 -13.77 -19.43
CA LEU A 302 -6.53 -14.02 -18.08
C LEU A 302 -7.01 -12.71 -17.44
N ILE A 303 -6.20 -11.64 -17.50
CA ILE A 303 -6.54 -10.31 -16.99
C ILE A 303 -7.76 -9.71 -17.72
N ALA A 304 -7.87 -9.90 -19.03
CA ALA A 304 -9.00 -9.42 -19.83
C ALA A 304 -10.31 -10.15 -19.47
N SER A 305 -10.22 -11.41 -19.05
CA SER A 305 -11.37 -12.22 -18.63
C SER A 305 -11.77 -12.05 -17.16
N ALA A 306 -10.89 -11.47 -16.33
CA ALA A 306 -11.11 -11.30 -14.91
C ALA A 306 -12.24 -10.29 -14.62
N GLY A 307 -13.01 -10.55 -13.57
CA GLY A 307 -13.95 -9.57 -13.02
C GLY A 307 -13.27 -8.62 -12.03
N THR A 308 -12.21 -9.09 -11.37
CA THR A 308 -11.43 -8.36 -10.37
C THR A 308 -9.94 -8.72 -10.48
N VAL A 309 -9.07 -7.72 -10.42
CA VAL A 309 -7.61 -7.89 -10.47
C VAL A 309 -6.95 -7.25 -9.25
N VAL A 310 -6.16 -8.02 -8.50
CA VAL A 310 -5.29 -7.53 -7.43
C VAL A 310 -3.84 -7.63 -7.89
N TRP A 311 -3.15 -6.50 -8.02
CA TRP A 311 -1.77 -6.46 -8.54
C TRP A 311 -0.77 -6.01 -7.48
N ASN A 312 0.20 -6.89 -7.20
CA ASN A 312 1.30 -6.67 -6.28
C ASN A 312 2.62 -7.20 -6.85
N GLY A 313 3.37 -6.34 -7.54
CA GLY A 313 4.73 -6.57 -8.00
C GLY A 313 4.85 -6.81 -9.53
N PRO A 314 5.99 -6.43 -10.13
CA PRO A 314 6.29 -6.68 -11.54
C PRO A 314 6.70 -8.14 -11.78
N VAL A 315 6.39 -8.69 -12.95
CA VAL A 315 6.69 -10.10 -13.29
C VAL A 315 8.13 -10.33 -13.77
N GLY A 316 8.85 -9.25 -14.09
CA GLY A 316 10.24 -9.24 -14.51
C GLY A 316 11.01 -8.05 -13.94
N VAL A 317 12.29 -7.94 -14.30
CA VAL A 317 13.21 -6.85 -13.90
C VAL A 317 12.92 -5.61 -14.75
N PHE A 318 11.76 -5.02 -14.53
CA PHE A 318 11.19 -3.97 -15.37
C PHE A 318 12.01 -2.68 -15.41
N GLU A 319 12.94 -2.49 -14.48
CA GLU A 319 13.91 -1.39 -14.47
C GLU A 319 14.82 -1.43 -15.71
N PHE A 320 15.10 -2.63 -16.23
CA PHE A 320 15.89 -2.83 -17.44
C PHE A 320 14.94 -2.97 -18.63
N GLU A 321 15.04 -2.08 -19.61
CA GLU A 321 14.13 -2.04 -20.77
C GLU A 321 13.97 -3.40 -21.45
N THR A 322 15.10 -4.11 -21.64
CA THR A 322 15.17 -5.45 -22.24
C THR A 322 14.34 -6.50 -21.48
N PHE A 323 14.15 -6.36 -20.17
CA PHE A 323 13.43 -7.30 -19.29
C PHE A 323 12.14 -6.70 -18.72
N SER A 324 11.58 -5.71 -19.42
CA SER A 324 10.40 -4.97 -18.96
C SER A 324 9.10 -5.31 -19.71
N HIS A 325 9.19 -6.04 -20.81
CA HIS A 325 8.08 -6.28 -21.74
C HIS A 325 6.95 -7.13 -21.13
N GLY A 326 7.26 -8.11 -20.29
CA GLY A 326 6.28 -8.91 -19.58
C GLY A 326 5.45 -8.04 -18.62
N THR A 327 6.12 -7.23 -17.82
CA THR A 327 5.45 -6.29 -16.90
C THR A 327 4.63 -5.25 -17.66
N GLU A 328 5.16 -4.69 -18.75
CA GLU A 328 4.44 -3.76 -19.61
C GLU A 328 3.17 -4.39 -20.20
N THR A 329 3.26 -5.63 -20.68
CA THR A 329 2.12 -6.34 -21.27
C THR A 329 1.01 -6.53 -20.24
N LEU A 330 1.34 -6.95 -19.03
CA LEU A 330 0.38 -7.07 -17.93
C LEU A 330 -0.22 -5.72 -17.55
N ALA A 331 0.61 -4.68 -17.42
CA ALA A 331 0.15 -3.32 -17.10
C ALA A 331 -0.88 -2.82 -18.14
N ARG A 332 -0.57 -2.97 -19.44
CA ARG A 332 -1.49 -2.60 -20.54
C ARG A 332 -2.76 -3.45 -20.56
N ALA A 333 -2.66 -4.72 -20.22
CA ALA A 333 -3.82 -5.60 -20.09
C ALA A 333 -4.74 -5.16 -18.94
N ILE A 334 -4.17 -4.79 -17.78
CA ILE A 334 -4.93 -4.24 -16.64
C ILE A 334 -5.62 -2.95 -17.04
N ALA A 335 -4.91 -2.02 -17.69
CA ALA A 335 -5.45 -0.74 -18.14
C ALA A 335 -6.60 -0.89 -19.15
N SER A 336 -6.52 -1.92 -20.01
CA SER A 336 -7.55 -2.19 -21.03
C SER A 336 -8.72 -3.05 -20.51
N SER A 337 -8.59 -3.62 -19.31
CA SER A 337 -9.59 -4.51 -18.73
C SER A 337 -10.78 -3.74 -18.16
N LYS A 338 -11.95 -4.38 -18.15
CA LYS A 338 -13.15 -3.87 -17.46
C LYS A 338 -13.21 -4.32 -16.00
N ALA A 339 -12.24 -5.11 -15.55
CA ALA A 339 -12.16 -5.60 -14.19
C ALA A 339 -12.04 -4.45 -13.19
N PHE A 340 -12.57 -4.64 -11.99
CA PHE A 340 -12.15 -3.82 -10.86
C PHE A 340 -10.67 -4.11 -10.56
N SER A 341 -9.79 -3.13 -10.76
CA SER A 341 -8.34 -3.30 -10.56
C SER A 341 -7.85 -2.53 -9.34
N ILE A 342 -7.13 -3.23 -8.46
CA ILE A 342 -6.42 -2.63 -7.33
C ILE A 342 -4.93 -2.93 -7.43
N ALA A 343 -4.10 -1.89 -7.41
CA ALA A 343 -2.65 -2.00 -7.45
C ALA A 343 -2.04 -1.48 -6.15
N GLY A 344 -1.03 -2.18 -5.63
CA GLY A 344 -0.31 -1.74 -4.43
C GLY A 344 1.09 -2.32 -4.31
N GLY A 345 1.95 -1.64 -3.55
CA GLY A 345 3.38 -1.94 -3.40
C GLY A 345 4.27 -1.04 -4.25
N GLY A 346 5.44 -0.65 -3.73
CA GLY A 346 6.31 0.36 -4.34
C GLY A 346 6.67 0.06 -5.80
N ASP A 347 7.10 -1.17 -6.09
CA ASP A 347 7.51 -1.57 -7.45
C ASP A 347 6.30 -1.60 -8.40
N THR A 348 5.11 -1.96 -7.91
CA THR A 348 3.87 -1.89 -8.69
C THR A 348 3.54 -0.45 -9.07
N LEU A 349 3.68 0.50 -8.14
CA LEU A 349 3.42 1.92 -8.39
C LEU A 349 4.43 2.48 -9.39
N ALA A 350 5.71 2.13 -9.26
CA ALA A 350 6.74 2.50 -10.22
C ALA A 350 6.45 1.94 -11.62
N ALA A 351 5.91 0.72 -11.73
CA ALA A 351 5.45 0.18 -13.01
C ALA A 351 4.21 0.92 -13.55
N VAL A 352 3.22 1.22 -12.70
CA VAL A 352 2.03 2.00 -13.07
C VAL A 352 2.42 3.37 -13.64
N ASP A 353 3.37 4.06 -12.99
CA ASP A 353 3.87 5.36 -13.43
C ASP A 353 4.71 5.24 -14.71
N LYS A 354 5.62 4.26 -14.78
CA LYS A 354 6.48 4.04 -15.97
C LYS A 354 5.67 3.82 -17.24
N TYR A 355 4.54 3.11 -17.14
CA TYR A 355 3.70 2.78 -18.30
C TYR A 355 2.50 3.71 -18.49
N ASP A 356 2.38 4.78 -17.69
CA ASP A 356 1.33 5.79 -17.76
C ASP A 356 -0.10 5.22 -17.73
N ILE A 357 -0.35 4.28 -16.81
CA ILE A 357 -1.66 3.61 -16.67
C ILE A 357 -2.42 4.02 -15.40
N ALA A 358 -1.94 5.01 -14.65
CA ALA A 358 -2.49 5.37 -13.35
C ALA A 358 -3.99 5.72 -13.40
N LYS A 359 -4.42 6.38 -14.48
CA LYS A 359 -5.82 6.76 -14.72
C LYS A 359 -6.74 5.57 -15.07
N ASP A 360 -6.14 4.46 -15.50
CA ASP A 360 -6.84 3.27 -16.00
C ASP A 360 -6.91 2.17 -14.93
N VAL A 361 -6.16 2.30 -13.83
CA VAL A 361 -6.27 1.44 -12.64
C VAL A 361 -7.40 1.98 -11.75
N THR A 362 -8.33 1.11 -11.32
CA THR A 362 -9.51 1.57 -10.57
C THR A 362 -9.15 2.11 -9.19
N TYR A 363 -8.18 1.48 -8.51
CA TYR A 363 -7.70 1.94 -7.21
C TYR A 363 -6.20 1.70 -7.06
N ILE A 364 -5.48 2.73 -6.63
CA ILE A 364 -4.04 2.70 -6.39
C ILE A 364 -3.78 2.90 -4.90
N SER A 365 -3.34 1.84 -4.24
CA SER A 365 -3.01 1.87 -2.82
C SER A 365 -1.68 2.56 -2.57
N THR A 366 -1.69 3.59 -1.73
CA THR A 366 -0.47 4.19 -1.17
C THR A 366 -0.09 3.62 0.19
N GLY A 367 -0.77 2.54 0.63
CA GLY A 367 -0.63 1.93 1.95
C GLY A 367 0.68 1.18 2.20
N GLY A 368 1.42 0.84 1.13
CA GLY A 368 2.71 0.14 1.22
C GLY A 368 2.62 -1.15 2.06
N GLY A 369 3.29 -1.18 3.21
CA GLY A 369 3.25 -2.31 4.14
C GLY A 369 1.86 -2.60 4.71
N ALA A 370 1.02 -1.58 4.93
CA ALA A 370 -0.34 -1.79 5.43
C ALA A 370 -1.22 -2.54 4.41
N PHE A 371 -1.05 -2.23 3.12
CA PHE A 371 -1.71 -2.93 2.04
C PHE A 371 -1.30 -4.41 2.02
N LEU A 372 0.00 -4.70 2.13
CA LEU A 372 0.51 -6.07 2.18
C LEU A 372 0.00 -6.84 3.38
N GLU A 373 0.08 -6.29 4.59
CA GLU A 373 -0.41 -6.97 5.80
C GLU A 373 -1.92 -7.23 5.72
N PHE A 374 -2.69 -6.31 5.12
CA PHE A 374 -4.11 -6.55 4.86
C PHE A 374 -4.33 -7.71 3.88
N LEU A 375 -3.58 -7.75 2.77
CA LEU A 375 -3.66 -8.85 1.82
C LEU A 375 -3.16 -10.19 2.41
N GLU A 376 -2.29 -10.17 3.42
CA GLU A 376 -1.87 -11.34 4.22
C GLU A 376 -2.98 -11.81 5.19
N GLY A 377 -4.07 -11.04 5.34
CA GLY A 377 -5.17 -11.35 6.24
C GLY A 377 -4.90 -10.93 7.69
N LYS A 378 -3.87 -10.11 7.93
CA LYS A 378 -3.58 -9.58 9.27
C LYS A 378 -4.60 -8.53 9.67
N THR A 379 -4.90 -8.51 10.96
CA THR A 379 -5.72 -7.46 11.55
C THR A 379 -4.88 -6.20 11.76
N LEU A 380 -5.22 -5.11 11.07
CA LEU A 380 -4.53 -3.83 11.24
C LEU A 380 -4.97 -3.17 12.56
N PRO A 381 -4.06 -2.87 13.51
CA PRO A 381 -4.41 -2.36 14.83
C PRO A 381 -5.34 -1.14 14.82
N ALA A 382 -5.06 -0.14 13.98
CA ALA A 382 -5.90 1.06 13.92
C ALA A 382 -7.31 0.76 13.39
N VAL A 383 -7.44 -0.12 12.39
CA VAL A 383 -8.74 -0.53 11.83
C VAL A 383 -9.53 -1.29 12.88
N ALA A 384 -8.92 -2.26 13.56
CA ALA A 384 -9.56 -3.00 14.63
C ALA A 384 -10.01 -2.10 15.79
N ALA A 385 -9.20 -1.10 16.15
CA ALA A 385 -9.58 -0.12 17.16
C ALA A 385 -10.81 0.71 16.70
N LEU A 386 -10.88 1.14 15.43
CA LEU A 386 -12.07 1.83 14.91
C LEU A 386 -13.31 0.93 14.92
N GLU A 387 -13.18 -0.33 14.49
CA GLU A 387 -14.28 -1.28 14.48
C GLU A 387 -14.85 -1.54 15.88
N ALA A 388 -13.96 -1.61 16.88
CA ALA A 388 -14.34 -1.76 18.28
C ALA A 388 -15.06 -0.52 18.85
N ARG A 389 -14.79 0.67 18.29
CA ARG A 389 -15.43 1.93 18.69
C ARG A 389 -16.79 2.17 18.03
N GLY A 390 -17.07 1.52 16.91
CA GLY A 390 -18.35 1.64 16.19
C GLY A 390 -19.43 0.65 16.61
N LYS A 391 -19.20 -0.13 17.68
CA LYS A 391 -20.17 -1.06 18.27
C LYS A 391 -20.93 -0.45 19.45
#